data_AF-A0A3G2DDM3-F1
#
_entry.id   AF-A0A3G2DDM3-F1
#
_cell.length_a   1.000
_cell.length_b   1.000
_cell.length_c   1.000
_cell.angle_alpha   90.00
_cell.angle_beta   90.00
_cell.angle_gamma   90.00
#
_symmetry.space_group_name_H-M   'P 1'
#
loop_
_entity.id
_entity.type
_entity.pdbx_description
1 polymer ?
#
loop_
_entity_poly.entity_id
_entity_poly.type
_entity_poly.pdbx_seq_one_letter_code
_entity_poly.pdbx_strand_id
1 'polypeptide(L)' 'MTNEAVSLLSIRKVLNEFCEDNRLPIGCAMAIDAAKHLIAIASTDAVPGSMLRSSLDQWMAGRIAVAA' A
#
# COMPACT_ATOMS: atom_id res chain seq x y z
N MET A 1 -2.14 -19.21 -13.67
CA MET A 1 -2.50 -17.80 -13.40
C MET A 1 -1.30 -16.98 -13.79
N THR A 2 -1.41 -16.16 -14.84
CA THR A 2 -0.36 -15.25 -15.27
C THR A 2 -0.17 -14.19 -14.19
N ASN A 3 1.04 -14.07 -13.65
CA ASN A 3 1.43 -12.96 -12.79
C ASN A 3 1.32 -11.68 -13.63
N GLU A 4 0.20 -10.98 -13.52
CA GLU A 4 0.10 -9.63 -14.09
C GLU A 4 0.96 -8.73 -13.22
N ALA A 5 2.08 -8.28 -13.77
CA ALA A 5 2.94 -7.30 -13.13
C ALA A 5 2.09 -6.13 -12.63
N VAL A 6 2.20 -5.83 -11.34
CA VAL A 6 1.43 -4.75 -10.73
C VAL A 6 1.85 -3.43 -11.36
N SER A 7 0.93 -2.79 -12.09
CA SER A 7 1.18 -1.48 -12.68
C SER A 7 1.39 -0.41 -11.61
N LEU A 8 2.32 0.52 -11.87
CA LEU A 8 2.51 1.72 -11.05
C LEU A 8 1.22 2.55 -10.92
N LEU A 9 0.33 2.49 -11.91
CA LEU A 9 -0.98 3.14 -11.85
C LEU A 9 -1.88 2.51 -10.78
N SER A 10 -1.85 1.19 -10.64
CA SER A 10 -2.61 0.46 -9.60
C SER A 10 -2.08 0.81 -8.22
N ILE A 11 -0.75 0.87 -8.05
CA ILE A 11 -0.12 1.33 -6.79
C ILE A 11 -0.55 2.76 -6.46
N ARG A 12 -0.48 3.68 -7.43
CA ARG A 12 -0.89 5.07 -7.25
C ARG A 12 -2.36 5.20 -6.83
N LYS A 13 -3.26 4.42 -7.45
CA LYS A 13 -4.68 4.41 -7.11
C LYS A 13 -4.90 3.98 -5.67
N VAL A 14 -4.34 2.84 -5.27
CA VAL A 14 -4.47 2.31 -3.90
C VAL A 14 -3.88 3.27 -2.87
N LEU A 15 -2.74 3.89 -3.17
CA LEU A 15 -2.10 4.86 -2.29
C LEU A 15 -2.98 6.11 -2.09
N ASN A 16 -3.59 6.63 -3.15
CA ASN A 16 -4.47 7.79 -3.07
C ASN A 16 -5.70 7.50 -2.22
N GLU A 17 -6.36 6.36 -2.47
CA GLU A 17 -7.52 5.91 -1.69
C GLU A 17 -7.14 5.77 -0.20
N PHE A 18 -5.99 5.18 0.10
CA PHE A 18 -5.49 5.06 1.46
C PHE A 18 -5.24 6.40 2.14
N CYS A 19 -4.65 7.35 1.42
CA CYS A 19 -4.42 8.69 1.96
C CYS A 19 -5.74 9.42 2.23
N GLU A 20 -6.71 9.28 1.33
CA GLU A 20 -8.04 9.87 1.47
C GLU A 20 -8.78 9.31 2.69
N ASP A 21 -8.86 7.99 2.81
CA ASP A 21 -9.55 7.29 3.92
C ASP A 21 -8.96 7.67 5.28
N ASN A 22 -7.65 7.84 5.36
CA ASN A 22 -6.92 8.15 6.59
C ASN A 22 -6.69 9.66 6.80
N ARG A 23 -7.24 10.52 5.93
CA ARG A 23 -7.02 11.98 5.94
C ARG A 23 -5.54 12.39 5.98
N LEU A 24 -4.70 11.62 5.29
CA LEU A 24 -3.27 11.86 5.21
C LEU A 24 -2.96 12.80 4.04
N PRO A 25 -2.17 13.86 4.25
CA PRO A 25 -1.64 14.65 3.14
C PRO A 25 -0.75 13.78 2.24
N ILE A 26 -0.92 13.91 0.92
CA ILE A 26 -0.02 13.27 -0.04
C ILE A 26 1.40 13.78 0.21
N GLY A 27 2.35 12.86 0.37
CA GLY A 27 3.75 13.18 0.64
C GLY A 27 4.11 13.33 2.13
N CYS A 28 3.17 13.13 3.06
CA CYS A 28 3.53 12.99 4.47
C CYS A 28 4.36 11.72 4.70
N ALA A 29 5.09 11.65 5.82
CA ALA A 29 5.93 10.50 6.14
C ALA A 29 5.18 9.17 6.06
N MET A 30 3.91 9.15 6.52
CA MET A 30 3.08 7.95 6.47
C MET A 30 2.70 7.55 5.04
N ALA A 31 2.34 8.51 4.19
CA ALA A 31 2.04 8.26 2.78
C ALA A 31 3.28 7.77 2.01
N ILE A 32 4.46 8.30 2.33
CA ILE A 32 5.72 7.83 1.76
C ILE A 32 6.02 6.39 2.17
N ASP A 33 5.83 6.07 3.45
CA ASP A 33 6.05 4.71 3.95
C ASP A 33 5.05 3.71 3.35
N ALA A 34 3.78 4.10 3.19
CA ALA A 34 2.77 3.31 2.51
C ALA A 34 3.15 3.05 1.04
N ALA A 35 3.64 4.06 0.34
CA ALA A 35 4.12 3.93 -1.04
C ALA A 35 5.29 2.95 -1.15
N LYS A 36 6.27 3.05 -0.23
CA LYS A 36 7.41 2.12 -0.17
C LYS A 36 6.96 0.68 0.07
N HIS A 37 6.01 0.48 0.99
CA HIS A 37 5.44 -0.84 1.26
C HIS A 37 4.77 -1.43 0.01
N LEU A 38 3.91 -0.66 -0.67
CA LEU A 38 3.23 -1.08 -1.89
C LEU A 38 4.21 -1.43 -3.02
N ILE A 39 5.25 -0.62 -3.22
CA ILE A 39 6.30 -0.90 -4.22
C ILE A 39 7.06 -2.18 -3.87
N ALA A 40 7.41 -2.38 -2.60
CA ALA A 40 8.14 -3.56 -2.16
C ALA A 40 7.36 -4.86 -2.41
N ILE A 41 6.07 -4.90 -2.05
CA ILE A 41 5.24 -6.10 -2.26
C ILE A 41 4.90 -6.33 -3.74
N ALA A 42 4.79 -5.26 -4.53
CA ALA A 42 4.59 -5.35 -5.97
C ALA A 42 5.85 -5.85 -6.70
N SER A 43 7.04 -5.52 -6.19
CA SER A 43 8.32 -5.90 -6.81
C SER A 43 8.72 -7.34 -6.53
N THR A 44 8.13 -7.97 -5.51
CA THR A 44 8.44 -9.36 -5.14
C THR A 44 7.49 -10.39 -5.77
N ASP A 45 6.55 -9.95 -6.62
CA ASP A 45 5.49 -10.79 -7.20
C ASP A 45 4.67 -11.59 -6.14
N ALA A 46 4.80 -11.20 -4.86
CA ALA A 46 4.23 -11.93 -3.74
C ALA A 46 2.73 -11.67 -3.57
N VAL A 47 2.24 -10.57 -4.13
CA VAL A 47 0.88 -10.07 -3.91
C VAL A 47 0.24 -9.68 -5.25
N PRO A 48 -0.87 -10.33 -5.65
CA PRO A 48 -1.67 -9.89 -6.79
C PRO A 48 -2.13 -8.44 -6.60
N GLY A 49 -2.24 -7.68 -7.70
CA GLY A 49 -2.67 -6.27 -7.65
C GLY A 49 -4.00 -6.04 -6.90
N SER A 50 -4.90 -7.02 -6.91
CA SER A 50 -6.18 -7.00 -6.19
C SER A 50 -6.03 -7.03 -4.66
N MET A 51 -4.90 -7.49 -4.12
CA MET A 51 -4.66 -7.61 -2.68
C MET A 51 -3.81 -6.47 -2.10
N LEU A 52 -3.37 -5.52 -2.92
CA LEU A 52 -2.54 -4.39 -2.48
C LEU A 52 -3.19 -3.60 -1.34
N ARG A 53 -4.50 -3.35 -1.41
CA ARG A 53 -5.19 -2.59 -0.37
C ARG A 53 -5.25 -3.35 0.94
N SER A 54 -5.64 -4.62 0.92
CA SER A 54 -5.68 -5.48 2.11
C SER A 54 -4.30 -5.64 2.76
N SER A 55 -3.23 -5.75 1.95
CA SER A 55 -1.86 -5.79 2.47
C SER A 55 -1.46 -4.49 3.16
N LEU A 56 -1.87 -3.34 2.62
CA LEU A 56 -1.61 -2.04 3.20
C LEU A 56 -2.38 -1.81 4.51
N ASP A 57 -3.64 -2.23 4.56
CA ASP A 57 -4.46 -2.14 5.76
C ASP A 57 -3.89 -3.01 6.90
N GLN A 58 -3.44 -4.23 6.59
CA GLN A 58 -2.77 -5.10 7.56
C GLN A 58 -1.46 -4.50 8.07
N TRP A 59 -0.65 -3.93 7.17
CA TRP A 59 0.59 -3.25 7.55
C TRP A 59 0.31 -2.06 8.49
N MET A 60 -0.73 -1.28 8.21
CA MET A 60 -1.12 -0.16 9.07
C MET A 60 -1.61 -0.65 10.44
N ALA A 61 -2.45 -1.69 10.49
CA ALA A 61 -2.92 -2.29 11.73
C ALA A 61 -1.74 -2.79 12.60
N GLY A 62 -0.72 -3.38 11.99
CA GLY A 62 0.50 -3.79 12.69
C GLY A 62 1.28 -2.62 13.29
N ARG A 63 1.31 -1.45 12.64
CA ARG A 63 1.97 -0.25 13.17
C ARG A 63 1.18 0.42 14.30
N ILE A 64 -0.16 0.39 14.24
CA ILE A 64 -1.01 0.94 15.30
C ILE A 64 -0.92 0.07 16.56
N ALA A 65 -0.90 -1.26 16.40
CA ALA A 65 -0.79 -2.19 17.52
C ALA A 65 0.55 -2.11 18.27
N VAL A 66 1.63 -1.71 17.60
CA VAL A 66 2.96 -1.52 18.21
C VAL A 66 3.08 -0.18 18.94
N ALA A 67 2.17 0.77 18.69
CA ALA A 67 2.19 2.10 19.28
C ALA A 67 1.29 2.26 20.54
N ALA A 68 0.59 1.20 20.95
CA ALA A 68 -0.30 1.15 22.12
C ALA A 68 0.33 0.36 23.27
#